data_AF-A0AAW4FYL8-F1
#
_entry.id   AF-A0AAW4FYL8-F1
#
_cell.length_a   1.000
_cell.length_b   1.000
_cell.length_c   1.000
_cell.angle_alpha   90.00
_cell.angle_beta   90.00
_cell.angle_gamma   90.00
#
_symmetry.space_group_name_H-M   'P 1'
#
loop_
_entity.id
_entity.type
_entity.pdbx_description
1 polymer ?
#
loop_
_entity_poly.entity_id
_entity_poly.type
_entity_poly.pdbx_seq_one_letter_code
_entity_poly.pdbx_strand_id
1 'polypeptide(L)' 'NSLFVGSPGGGKTFAVIASLVNSCKLNGVDPEVWLADVLERIISCKVTANEMESLLPWTWKAEREAMTHQERRAA' A
#
# COMPACT_ATOMS: atom_id res chain seq x y z
N ASN A 1 -18.60 5.61 -4.77
CA ASN A 1 -18.33 4.64 -3.69
C ASN A 1 -18.27 5.30 -2.30
N SER A 2 -19.16 6.26 -1.99
CA SER A 2 -19.29 6.89 -0.65
C SER A 2 -20.74 7.24 -0.31
N LEU A 3 -21.64 7.12 -1.30
CA LEU A 3 -23.07 7.45 -1.24
C LEU A 3 -23.89 6.48 -0.36
N PHE A 4 -23.30 5.36 0.06
CA PHE A 4 -23.98 4.30 0.82
C PHE A 4 -23.54 4.24 2.29
N VAL A 5 -22.86 5.27 2.81
CA VAL A 5 -22.41 5.29 4.20
C VAL A 5 -23.32 6.20 5.02
N GLY A 6 -23.86 5.68 6.14
CA GLY A 6 -24.81 6.38 7.02
C GLY A 6 -24.23 7.56 7.81
N SER A 7 -22.95 7.90 7.60
CA SER A 7 -22.28 9.05 8.19
C SER A 7 -21.31 9.68 7.18
N PRO A 8 -21.27 11.02 7.05
CA PRO A 8 -20.31 11.72 6.20
C PRO A 8 -18.85 11.34 6.49
N GLY A 9 -18.50 11.14 7.78
CA GLY A 9 -17.16 10.72 8.19
C GLY A 9 -16.81 9.32 7.68
N GLY A 10 -17.74 8.38 7.79
CA GLY A 10 -17.56 7.02 7.26
C GLY A 10 -17.45 7.01 5.73
N GLY A 11 -18.22 7.86 5.04
CA GLY A 11 -18.16 8.02 3.59
C GLY A 11 -16.78 8.48 3.11
N LYS A 12 -16.16 9.42 3.83
CA LYS A 12 -14.79 9.89 3.55
C LYS A 12 -13.76 8.79 3.77
N THR A 13 -13.81 8.09 4.91
CA THR A 13 -12.89 6.99 5.21
C THR A 13 -12.98 5.88 4.17
N PHE A 14 -14.20 5.48 3.81
CA PHE A 14 -14.42 4.44 2.82
C PHE A 14 -13.94 4.86 1.42
N ALA A 15 -14.13 6.12 1.03
CA ALA A 15 -13.60 6.63 -0.24
C ALA A 15 -12.06 6.57 -0.29
N VAL A 16 -11.38 6.88 0.82
CA VAL A 16 -9.92 6.78 0.92
C VAL A 16 -9.47 5.32 0.77
N ILE A 17 -10.04 4.40 1.56
CA ILE A 17 -9.71 2.98 1.49
C ILE A 17 -9.95 2.41 0.09
N ALA A 18 -11.12 2.71 -0.49
CA ALA A 18 -11.46 2.25 -1.84
C ALA A 18 -10.48 2.77 -2.90
N SER A 19 -10.00 4.01 -2.75
CA SER A 19 -9.00 4.58 -3.66
C SER A 19 -7.66 3.85 -3.54
N LEU A 20 -7.19 3.57 -2.33
CA LEU A 20 -5.95 2.81 -2.09
C LEU A 20 -6.02 1.39 -2.68
N VAL A 21 -7.12 0.69 -2.43
CA VAL A 21 -7.35 -0.66 -2.99
C VAL A 21 -7.37 -0.62 -4.51
N ASN A 22 -8.03 0.37 -5.11
CA ASN A 22 -8.08 0.50 -6.56
C ASN A 22 -6.69 0.80 -7.15
N SER A 23 -5.89 1.63 -6.49
CA SER A 23 -4.50 1.89 -6.88
C SER A 23 -3.66 0.60 -6.86
N CYS A 24 -3.82 -0.27 -5.84
CA CYS A 24 -3.12 -1.56 -5.81
C CYS A 24 -3.49 -2.43 -7.02
N LYS A 25 -4.79 -2.54 -7.31
CA LYS A 25 -5.30 -3.30 -8.46
C LYS A 25 -4.75 -2.79 -9.79
N LEU A 26 -4.72 -1.48 -9.99
CA LEU A 26 -4.16 -0.85 -11.20
C LEU A 26 -2.66 -1.14 -11.38
N ASN A 27 -1.93 -1.39 -10.29
CA ASN A 27 -0.51 -1.70 -10.31
C ASN A 27 -0.22 -3.22 -10.29
N GLY A 28 -1.27 -4.07 -10.32
CA GLY A 28 -1.13 -5.52 -10.23
C GLY A 28 -0.50 -5.98 -8.91
N VAL A 29 -0.80 -5.27 -7.83
CA VAL A 29 -0.36 -5.57 -6.47
C VAL A 29 -1.53 -6.11 -5.68
N ASP A 30 -1.29 -7.17 -4.90
CA ASP A 30 -2.30 -7.68 -3.97
C ASP A 30 -2.55 -6.64 -2.86
N PRO A 31 -3.80 -6.12 -2.74
CA PRO A 31 -4.10 -5.05 -1.80
C PRO A 31 -4.02 -5.49 -0.33
N GLU A 32 -4.25 -6.77 -0.02
CA GLU A 32 -4.19 -7.29 1.34
C GLU A 32 -2.72 -7.36 1.80
N VAL A 33 -1.85 -7.94 0.96
CA VAL A 33 -0.41 -8.03 1.24
C VAL A 33 0.23 -6.65 1.34
N TRP A 34 -0.09 -5.75 0.40
CA TRP A 34 0.44 -4.38 0.43
C TRP A 34 -0.01 -3.62 1.67
N LEU A 35 -1.30 -3.69 2.02
CA LEU A 35 -1.83 -2.95 3.17
C LEU A 35 -1.25 -3.48 4.49
N ALA A 36 -1.12 -4.79 4.65
CA ALA A 36 -0.51 -5.38 5.84
C ALA A 36 0.93 -4.89 6.05
N ASP A 37 1.77 -4.94 5.00
CA ASP A 37 3.17 -4.52 5.08
C ASP A 37 3.30 -3.00 5.31
N VAL A 38 2.50 -2.19 4.61
CA VAL A 38 2.50 -0.73 4.77
C VAL A 38 2.09 -0.33 6.18
N LEU A 39 1.03 -0.93 6.73
CA LEU A 39 0.61 -0.65 8.11
C LEU A 39 1.67 -1.08 9.12
N GLU A 40 2.31 -2.24 8.93
CA GLU A 40 3.40 -2.68 9.80
C GLU A 40 4.58 -1.69 9.77
N ARG A 41 4.98 -1.21 8.58
CA ARG A 41 6.07 -0.23 8.41
C ARG A 41 5.76 1.10 9.11
N ILE A 42 4.52 1.57 9.01
CA ILE A 42 4.06 2.81 9.66
C ILE A 42 4.07 2.65 11.18
N ILE A 43 3.47 1.58 11.71
CA ILE A 43 3.36 1.35 13.15
C ILE A 43 4.73 1.08 13.79
N SER A 44 5.62 0.42 13.06
CA SER A 44 6.99 0.15 13.52
C SER A 44 7.92 1.37 13.44
N CYS A 45 7.45 2.53 12.99
CA CYS A 45 8.26 3.73 12.73
C CYS A 45 9.48 3.45 11.83
N LYS A 46 9.40 2.43 10.97
CA LYS A 46 10.48 2.05 10.04
C LYS A 46 10.59 3.02 8.86
N VAL A 47 9.53 3.79 8.61
CA VAL A 47 9.43 4.74 7.51
C VAL A 47 9.05 6.10 8.08
N THR A 48 9.83 7.13 7.77
CA THR A 48 9.52 8.50 8.17
C THR A 48 8.45 9.12 7.26
N ALA A 49 7.80 10.18 7.72
CA ALA A 49 6.78 10.86 6.90
C ALA A 49 7.31 11.35 5.55
N ASN A 50 8.62 11.64 5.45
CA ASN A 50 9.26 12.07 4.21
C ASN A 50 9.50 10.92 3.21
N GLU A 51 9.35 9.68 3.65
CA GLU A 51 9.59 8.47 2.84
C GLU A 51 8.27 7.79 2.45
N MET A 52 7.12 8.45 2.65
CA MET A 52 5.80 7.88 2.31
C MET A 52 5.68 7.45 0.85
N GLU A 53 6.43 8.05 -0.07
CA GLU A 53 6.45 7.64 -1.48
C GLU A 53 6.96 6.22 -1.69
N SER A 54 7.85 5.71 -0.82
CA SER A 54 8.31 4.32 -0.84
C SER A 54 7.20 3.30 -0.56
N LEU A 55 6.14 3.74 0.12
CA LEU A 55 5.00 2.89 0.48
C LEU A 55 3.99 2.75 -0.66
N LEU A 56 4.10 3.55 -1.73
CA LEU A 56 3.14 3.50 -2.83
C LEU A 56 3.20 2.13 -3.55
N PRO A 57 2.09 1.63 -4.12
CA PRO A 57 2.05 0.26 -4.63
C PRO A 57 3.13 -0.07 -5.68
N TRP A 58 3.50 0.89 -6.53
CA TRP A 58 4.50 0.69 -7.57
C TRP A 58 5.94 0.70 -7.05
N THR A 59 6.26 1.57 -6.09
CA THR A 59 7.58 1.61 -5.44
C THR A 59 7.77 0.37 -4.56
N TRP A 60 6.76 0.05 -3.75
CA TRP A 60 6.72 -1.16 -2.94
C TRP A 60 6.95 -2.44 -3.77
N LYS A 61 6.29 -2.54 -4.93
CA LYS A 61 6.46 -3.67 -5.84
C LYS A 61 7.89 -3.73 -6.41
N ALA A 62 8.40 -2.61 -6.90
CA ALA A 62 9.75 -2.54 -7.46
C ALA A 62 10.84 -2.92 -6.43
N GLU A 63 10.69 -2.49 -5.18
CA GLU A 63 11.58 -2.88 -4.06
C GLU A 63 11.60 -4.41 -3.86
N ARG A 64 10.42 -5.04 -3.82
CA ARG A 64 10.27 -6.48 -3.62
C ARG A 64 10.85 -7.27 -4.80
N GLU A 65 10.60 -6.84 -6.02
CA GLU A 65 11.14 -7.45 -7.23
C GLU A 65 12.67 -7.36 -7.29
N ALA A 66 13.24 -6.21 -6.89
CA ALA A 66 14.69 -6.03 -6.80
C ALA A 66 15.31 -6.95 -5.76
N MET A 67 14.68 -7.09 -4.59
CA MET A 67 15.14 -7.98 -3.52
C MET A 67 15.14 -9.46 -3.97
N THR A 68 14.05 -9.92 -4.58
CA THR A 68 13.98 -11.29 -5.12
C THR A 68 15.04 -11.54 -6.20
N HIS A 69 15.34 -10.55 -7.03
CA HIS A 69 16.38 -10.67 -8.04
C HIS A 69 17.80 -10.71 -7.44
N GLN A 70 18.04 -9.98 -6.35
CA GLN A 70 19.30 -10.05 -5.60
C GLN A 70 19.49 -11.43 -4.95
N GLU A 71 18.46 -11.98 -4.33
CA GLU A 71 18.48 -13.32 -3.72
C GLU A 71 18.82 -14.40 -4.76
N ARG A 72 18.22 -14.33 -5.95
CA ARG A 72 18.50 -15.26 -7.06
C ARG A 72 19.91 -15.16 -7.63
N ARG A 73 20.59 -14.02 -7.47
CA ARG A 73 21.98 -13.83 -7.92
C ARG A 73 23.00 -14.30 -6.89
N ALA A 74 22.59 -14.42 -5.62
CA ALA A 74 23.46 -14.83 -4.52
C ALA A 74 23.42 -16.35 -4.26
N ALA A 75 22.47 -17.08 -4.87
CA ALA A 75 22.35 -18.54 -4.84
C ALA A 75 23.02 -19.19 -6.05
#